data_AF-A0A924KYF0-F1
#
_entry.id   AF-A0A924KYF0-F1
#
_cell.length_a   1.000
_cell.length_b   1.000
_cell.length_c   1.000
_cell.angle_alpha   90.00
_cell.angle_beta   90.00
_cell.angle_gamma   90.00
#
_symmetry.space_group_name_H-M   'P 1'
#
loop_
_entity.id
_entity.type
_entity.pdbx_description
1 polymer ?
#
loop_
_entity_poly.entity_id
_entity_poly.type
_entity_poly.pdbx_seq_one_letter_code
_entity_poly.pdbx_strand_id
1 'polypeptide(L)'
;LKTRGASGFQLLDLHDFPGQGTALVGILDAFWESKGLITPNEFRHFCSPVVPLIRFEKATYTNDETFTASVEVANFSASSIKKASVNWQISTESKQVIAKGKFGPSTIGIGNGITLGNITAVLNKISTAQKLTLTVSIDSTNYSNNWNIWVYPKKLPKINSEVVFTTDYTTAINALNEGRTVLLNPGKEKINGVEGKFVQVFWSPVHFPNQPGTMGLLINPAHSAFANFPTDEFTNWQWWDLCKNSTTLVLDSIGINPSAIVLRDIDNFFKNRNMASIIEAKVGKGKLLLCTMDIQHDLEKRPVAAQLKYSLLKYMEENKFNPVTNLNENNLKKIIKQ
;
A
#
# COMPACT_ATOMS: atom_id res chain seq x y z
N LEU A 1 -13.69 0.17 -13.65
CA LEU A 1 -15.10 0.65 -13.71
C LEU A 1 -15.37 1.18 -15.12
N LYS A 2 -16.46 0.79 -15.77
CA LYS A 2 -16.87 1.47 -17.02
C LYS A 2 -17.41 2.84 -16.61
N THR A 3 -16.55 3.85 -16.71
CA THR A 3 -16.91 5.26 -16.50
C THR A 3 -18.11 5.60 -17.37
N ARG A 4 -19.11 6.30 -16.82
CA ARG A 4 -20.29 6.73 -17.59
C ARG A 4 -19.82 7.48 -18.84
N GLY A 5 -20.29 7.07 -20.02
CA GLY A 5 -19.87 7.63 -21.31
C GLY A 5 -18.71 6.88 -21.99
N ALA A 6 -18.03 5.95 -21.33
CA ALA A 6 -17.05 5.07 -21.97
C ALA A 6 -17.72 3.77 -22.46
N SER A 7 -17.37 3.29 -23.66
CA SER A 7 -17.94 2.05 -24.24
C SER A 7 -17.17 0.78 -23.87
N GLY A 8 -15.96 0.91 -23.33
CA GLY A 8 -15.12 -0.19 -22.88
C GLY A 8 -13.73 0.30 -22.51
N PHE A 9 -12.81 -0.64 -22.39
CA PHE A 9 -11.38 -0.39 -22.30
C PHE A 9 -10.66 -1.37 -23.22
N GLN A 10 -9.49 -0.97 -23.70
CA GLN A 10 -8.57 -1.85 -24.41
C GLN A 10 -7.27 -1.84 -23.60
N LEU A 11 -6.82 -3.03 -23.20
CA LEU A 11 -5.48 -3.17 -22.64
C LEU A 11 -4.48 -2.85 -23.75
N LEU A 12 -3.39 -2.14 -23.39
CA LEU A 12 -2.34 -1.81 -24.35
C LEU A 12 -1.76 -3.08 -24.99
N ASP A 13 -1.50 -4.08 -24.17
CA ASP A 13 -1.18 -5.45 -24.56
C ASP A 13 -1.56 -6.40 -23.41
N LEU A 14 -1.73 -7.69 -23.69
CA LEU A 14 -1.90 -8.74 -22.68
C LEU A 14 -0.55 -9.29 -22.20
N HIS A 15 0.48 -9.23 -23.04
CA HIS A 15 1.82 -9.76 -22.78
C HIS A 15 2.87 -8.65 -22.81
N ASP A 16 4.08 -8.92 -22.31
CA ASP A 16 5.17 -7.96 -22.41
C ASP A 16 5.67 -7.86 -23.83
N PHE A 17 5.77 -6.63 -24.33
CA PHE A 17 6.25 -6.37 -25.68
C PHE A 17 7.79 -6.28 -25.67
N PRO A 18 8.52 -7.17 -26.38
CA PRO A 18 9.99 -7.18 -26.36
C PRO A 18 10.62 -6.15 -27.31
N GLY A 19 9.85 -5.52 -28.19
CA GLY A 19 10.36 -4.53 -29.14
C GLY A 19 10.73 -3.19 -28.49
N GLN A 20 11.54 -2.38 -29.20
CA GLN A 20 11.83 -0.98 -28.85
C GLN A 20 12.28 -0.72 -27.39
N GLY A 21 13.11 -1.60 -26.82
CA GLY A 21 13.63 -1.44 -25.46
C GLY A 21 12.76 -2.05 -24.35
N THR A 22 11.82 -2.94 -24.71
CA THR A 22 10.91 -3.68 -23.82
C THR A 22 9.87 -2.82 -23.09
N ALA A 23 8.60 -3.23 -23.16
CA ALA A 23 7.51 -2.65 -22.39
C ALA A 23 6.88 -3.73 -21.49
N LEU A 24 7.11 -3.60 -20.18
CA LEU A 24 6.64 -4.54 -19.16
C LEU A 24 5.17 -4.31 -18.75
N VAL A 25 4.30 -4.13 -19.74
CA VAL A 25 2.89 -3.71 -19.55
C VAL A 25 1.92 -4.89 -19.45
N GLY A 26 2.37 -6.09 -19.81
CA GLY A 26 1.53 -7.28 -19.88
C GLY A 26 1.19 -7.86 -18.51
N ILE A 27 0.05 -8.52 -18.45
CA ILE A 27 -0.30 -9.43 -17.34
C ILE A 27 0.46 -10.75 -17.48
N LEU A 28 0.76 -11.12 -18.73
CA LEU A 28 1.66 -12.19 -19.12
C LEU A 28 3.05 -11.62 -19.44
N ASP A 29 4.08 -12.45 -19.32
CA ASP A 29 5.44 -12.09 -19.74
C ASP A 29 5.61 -12.21 -21.27
N ALA A 30 6.83 -11.96 -21.76
CA ALA A 30 7.13 -11.99 -23.20
C ALA A 30 7.00 -13.39 -23.83
N PHE A 31 6.94 -14.44 -23.02
CA PHE A 31 6.74 -15.83 -23.43
C PHE A 31 5.28 -16.29 -23.27
N TRP A 32 4.37 -15.36 -22.96
CA TRP A 32 2.95 -15.63 -22.68
C TRP A 32 2.70 -16.43 -21.40
N GLU A 33 3.68 -16.50 -20.51
CA GLU A 33 3.53 -17.16 -19.22
C GLU A 33 2.95 -16.20 -18.19
N SER A 34 2.24 -16.76 -17.20
CA SER A 34 1.68 -15.96 -16.13
C SER A 34 2.78 -15.43 -15.22
N LYS A 35 2.78 -14.11 -15.00
CA LYS A 35 3.65 -13.46 -14.02
C LYS A 35 3.23 -13.68 -12.55
N GLY A 36 2.13 -14.40 -12.31
CA GLY A 36 1.55 -14.55 -10.97
C GLY A 36 0.88 -13.29 -10.42
N LEU A 37 0.65 -12.27 -11.25
CA LEU A 37 0.04 -10.99 -10.83
C LEU A 37 -1.44 -11.12 -10.45
N ILE A 38 -2.17 -11.96 -11.18
CA ILE A 38 -3.62 -12.16 -10.99
C ILE A 38 -4.05 -13.52 -11.56
N THR A 39 -4.96 -14.20 -10.88
CA THR A 39 -5.56 -15.43 -11.39
C THR A 39 -6.68 -15.16 -12.39
N PRO A 40 -7.02 -16.11 -13.29
CA PRO A 40 -8.17 -15.97 -14.17
C PRO A 40 -9.50 -15.72 -13.43
N ASN A 41 -9.65 -16.28 -12.22
CA ASN A 41 -10.85 -16.08 -11.42
C ASN A 41 -10.93 -14.66 -10.85
N GLU A 42 -9.82 -14.10 -10.36
CA GLU A 42 -9.78 -12.71 -9.88
C GLU A 42 -9.93 -11.71 -11.02
N PHE A 43 -9.37 -12.00 -12.20
CA PHE A 43 -9.56 -11.15 -13.39
C PHE A 43 -11.04 -11.02 -13.76
N ARG A 44 -11.79 -12.12 -13.62
CA ARG A 44 -13.25 -12.12 -13.80
C ARG A 44 -14.01 -11.27 -12.78
N HIS A 45 -13.46 -10.94 -11.61
CA HIS A 45 -14.12 -10.05 -10.66
C HIS A 45 -14.35 -8.64 -11.22
N PHE A 46 -13.56 -8.20 -12.19
CA PHE A 46 -13.76 -6.91 -12.87
C PHE A 46 -14.00 -7.01 -14.39
N CYS A 47 -13.80 -8.19 -14.99
CA CYS A 47 -13.94 -8.43 -16.42
C CYS A 47 -14.86 -9.63 -16.74
N SER A 48 -15.99 -9.75 -16.05
CA SER A 48 -17.07 -10.70 -16.36
C SER A 48 -18.22 -10.04 -17.12
N PRO A 49 -19.13 -10.82 -17.74
CA PRO A 49 -20.38 -10.29 -18.29
C PRO A 49 -21.23 -9.56 -17.25
N VAL A 50 -21.17 -9.99 -15.99
CA VAL A 50 -21.82 -9.32 -14.85
C VAL A 50 -20.78 -9.04 -13.78
N VAL A 51 -20.69 -7.79 -13.35
CA VAL A 51 -19.68 -7.31 -12.41
C VAL A 51 -20.35 -6.49 -11.31
N PRO A 52 -20.35 -6.99 -10.06
CA PRO A 52 -20.64 -6.16 -8.89
C PRO A 52 -19.56 -5.09 -8.72
N LEU A 53 -19.99 -3.88 -8.42
CA LEU A 53 -19.15 -2.70 -8.25
C LEU A 53 -19.56 -1.97 -6.97
N ILE A 54 -18.58 -1.33 -6.35
CA ILE A 54 -18.85 -0.38 -5.27
C ILE A 54 -18.16 0.95 -5.53
N ARG A 55 -18.71 2.02 -4.94
CA ARG A 55 -18.10 3.35 -4.87
C ARG A 55 -17.96 3.75 -3.42
N PHE A 56 -16.75 4.07 -3.02
CA PHE A 56 -16.42 4.54 -1.67
C PHE A 56 -15.30 5.58 -1.77
N GLU A 57 -15.24 6.47 -0.79
CA GLU A 57 -14.43 7.70 -0.88
C GLU A 57 -12.93 7.45 -0.65
N LYS A 58 -12.58 6.56 0.29
CA LYS A 58 -11.20 6.35 0.73
C LYS A 58 -10.96 4.90 1.16
N ALA A 59 -9.72 4.44 1.08
CA ALA A 59 -9.36 3.06 1.46
C ALA A 59 -8.92 2.90 2.92
N THR A 60 -8.70 4.01 3.64
CA THR A 60 -8.15 3.99 5.00
C THR A 60 -9.08 4.72 5.97
N TYR A 61 -9.29 4.11 7.13
CA TYR A 61 -10.26 4.57 8.13
C TYR A 61 -9.66 4.45 9.53
N THR A 62 -10.17 5.24 10.47
CA THR A 62 -10.07 4.96 11.89
C THR A 62 -11.29 4.18 12.39
N ASN A 63 -11.14 3.45 13.49
CA ASN A 63 -12.20 2.59 14.04
C ASN A 63 -13.42 3.36 14.62
N ASP A 64 -13.31 4.66 14.84
CA ASP A 64 -14.42 5.54 15.19
C ASP A 64 -15.23 6.02 13.98
N GLU A 65 -14.83 5.64 12.77
CA GLU A 65 -15.55 5.96 11.54
C GLU A 65 -16.62 4.91 11.18
N THR A 66 -17.48 5.30 10.24
CA THR A 66 -18.43 4.42 9.58
C THR A 66 -18.02 4.27 8.11
N PHE A 67 -17.80 3.03 7.68
CA PHE A 67 -17.59 2.73 6.27
C PHE A 67 -18.91 2.84 5.50
N THR A 68 -18.90 3.57 4.39
CA THR A 68 -20.04 3.71 3.47
C THR A 68 -19.62 3.42 2.04
N ALA A 69 -20.47 2.71 1.30
CA ALA A 69 -20.26 2.46 -0.12
C ALA A 69 -21.57 2.30 -0.88
N SER A 70 -21.67 2.89 -2.06
CA SER A 70 -22.79 2.64 -2.99
C SER A 70 -22.52 1.41 -3.82
N VAL A 71 -23.49 0.51 -3.95
CA VAL A 71 -23.39 -0.74 -4.69
C VAL A 71 -24.09 -0.60 -6.04
N GLU A 72 -23.36 -0.92 -7.09
CA GLU A 72 -23.81 -0.94 -8.47
C GLU A 72 -23.52 -2.30 -9.11
N VAL A 73 -24.23 -2.63 -10.18
CA VAL A 73 -23.91 -3.78 -11.04
C VAL A 73 -23.80 -3.31 -12.49
N ALA A 74 -22.76 -3.78 -13.17
CA ALA A 74 -22.72 -3.79 -14.62
C ALA A 74 -23.17 -5.16 -15.11
N ASN A 75 -24.18 -5.22 -15.98
CA ASN A 75 -24.67 -6.45 -16.59
C ASN A 75 -24.68 -6.29 -18.11
N PHE A 76 -23.67 -6.86 -18.75
CA PHE A 76 -23.54 -6.99 -20.20
C PHE A 76 -23.72 -8.44 -20.65
N SER A 77 -24.39 -9.27 -19.85
CA SER A 77 -24.82 -10.59 -20.29
C SER A 77 -26.00 -10.50 -21.28
N ALA A 78 -26.38 -11.63 -21.87
CA ALA A 78 -27.45 -11.69 -22.86
C ALA A 78 -28.86 -11.42 -22.30
N SER A 79 -29.04 -11.37 -20.96
CA SER A 79 -30.37 -11.21 -20.36
C SER A 79 -30.32 -10.48 -19.00
N SER A 80 -31.48 -9.98 -18.57
CA SER A 80 -31.64 -9.44 -17.22
C SER A 80 -31.69 -10.58 -16.18
N ILE A 81 -31.04 -10.40 -15.03
CA ILE A 81 -31.17 -11.32 -13.89
C ILE A 81 -32.44 -10.98 -13.12
N LYS A 82 -33.44 -11.86 -13.19
CA LYS A 82 -34.72 -11.68 -12.46
C LYS A 82 -34.59 -12.17 -11.02
N LYS A 83 -35.28 -11.50 -10.10
CA LYS A 83 -35.31 -11.85 -8.66
C LYS A 83 -33.90 -12.00 -8.05
N ALA A 84 -32.95 -11.22 -8.55
CA ALA A 84 -31.57 -11.22 -8.08
C ALA A 84 -31.51 -10.80 -6.62
N SER A 85 -30.78 -11.58 -5.84
CA SER A 85 -30.45 -11.29 -4.46
C SER A 85 -28.94 -11.06 -4.37
N VAL A 86 -28.52 -9.97 -3.73
CA VAL A 86 -27.09 -9.60 -3.68
C VAL A 86 -26.65 -9.52 -2.23
N ASN A 87 -25.70 -10.37 -1.83
CA ASN A 87 -25.15 -10.36 -0.48
C ASN A 87 -23.86 -9.57 -0.46
N TRP A 88 -23.64 -8.89 0.65
CA TRP A 88 -22.37 -8.26 0.96
C TRP A 88 -21.91 -8.63 2.35
N GLN A 89 -20.60 -8.70 2.54
CA GLN A 89 -19.98 -8.88 3.85
C GLN A 89 -18.64 -8.16 3.93
N ILE A 90 -18.33 -7.63 5.10
CA ILE A 90 -17.01 -7.12 5.47
C ILE A 90 -16.41 -8.13 6.44
N SER A 91 -15.22 -8.63 6.15
CA SER A 91 -14.55 -9.65 6.97
C SER A 91 -13.09 -9.28 7.23
N THR A 92 -12.56 -9.76 8.35
CA THR A 92 -11.12 -9.73 8.64
C THR A 92 -10.37 -10.73 7.77
N GLU A 93 -9.03 -10.66 7.78
CA GLU A 93 -8.18 -11.68 7.16
C GLU A 93 -8.40 -13.09 7.75
N SER A 94 -8.67 -13.16 9.06
CA SER A 94 -9.07 -14.39 9.77
C SER A 94 -10.49 -14.87 9.44
N LYS A 95 -11.16 -14.26 8.45
CA LYS A 95 -12.53 -14.58 8.00
C LYS A 95 -13.62 -14.31 9.03
N GLN A 96 -13.33 -13.55 10.08
CA GLN A 96 -14.36 -13.08 11.01
C GLN A 96 -15.22 -12.02 10.33
N VAL A 97 -16.54 -12.22 10.33
CA VAL A 97 -17.49 -11.25 9.76
C VAL A 97 -17.69 -10.07 10.71
N ILE A 98 -17.43 -8.86 10.22
CA ILE A 98 -17.62 -7.60 10.96
C ILE A 98 -19.02 -7.03 10.71
N ALA A 99 -19.45 -7.04 9.46
CA ALA A 99 -20.77 -6.58 9.03
C ALA A 99 -21.21 -7.37 7.79
N LYS A 100 -22.52 -7.54 7.60
CA LYS A 100 -23.09 -8.17 6.41
C LYS A 100 -24.49 -7.65 6.15
N GLY A 101 -24.95 -7.82 4.93
CA GLY A 101 -26.32 -7.49 4.55
C GLY A 101 -26.68 -8.04 3.19
N LYS A 102 -27.90 -7.73 2.77
CA LYS A 102 -28.49 -8.25 1.53
C LYS A 102 -29.33 -7.19 0.86
N PHE A 103 -29.25 -7.12 -0.47
CA PHE A 103 -30.14 -6.35 -1.33
C PHE A 103 -31.07 -7.29 -2.10
N GLY A 104 -32.23 -6.76 -2.48
CA GLY A 104 -33.23 -7.48 -3.28
C GLY A 104 -34.23 -8.29 -2.46
N PRO A 105 -35.07 -9.11 -3.12
CA PRO A 105 -34.98 -9.45 -4.55
C PRO A 105 -35.31 -8.27 -5.47
N SER A 106 -34.53 -8.09 -6.55
CA SER A 106 -34.78 -7.08 -7.58
C SER A 106 -34.41 -7.60 -8.97
N THR A 107 -34.77 -6.87 -10.04
CA THR A 107 -34.30 -7.19 -11.39
C THR A 107 -33.03 -6.40 -11.70
N ILE A 108 -31.96 -7.10 -12.06
CA ILE A 108 -30.75 -6.47 -12.62
C ILE A 108 -30.91 -6.48 -14.14
N GLY A 109 -31.24 -5.32 -14.71
CA GLY A 109 -31.38 -5.13 -16.17
C GLY A 109 -30.07 -5.32 -16.92
N ILE A 110 -30.09 -5.19 -18.25
CA ILE A 110 -28.87 -5.09 -19.07
C ILE A 110 -28.42 -3.63 -19.06
N GLY A 111 -27.13 -3.38 -18.86
CA GLY A 111 -26.55 -2.04 -18.84
C GLY A 111 -25.47 -1.87 -17.77
N ASN A 112 -25.13 -0.62 -17.48
CA ASN A 112 -24.11 -0.23 -16.52
C ASN A 112 -24.68 0.67 -15.44
N GLY A 113 -24.03 0.73 -14.27
CA GLY A 113 -24.43 1.62 -13.18
C GLY A 113 -25.80 1.28 -12.57
N ILE A 114 -26.22 0.01 -12.64
CA ILE A 114 -27.50 -0.43 -12.05
C ILE A 114 -27.35 -0.38 -10.54
N THR A 115 -27.94 0.64 -9.91
CA THR A 115 -27.80 0.88 -8.48
C THR A 115 -28.66 -0.09 -7.67
N LEU A 116 -28.07 -0.68 -6.62
CA LEU A 116 -28.78 -1.59 -5.69
C LEU A 116 -29.07 -0.96 -4.34
N GLY A 117 -28.23 -0.03 -3.89
CA GLY A 117 -28.35 0.64 -2.59
C GLY A 117 -26.99 0.98 -1.99
N ASN A 118 -26.99 1.31 -0.71
CA ASN A 118 -25.79 1.67 0.04
C ASN A 118 -25.50 0.66 1.14
N ILE A 119 -24.21 0.39 1.36
CA ILE A 119 -23.66 -0.34 2.50
C ILE A 119 -23.26 0.69 3.55
N THR A 120 -23.56 0.39 4.81
CA THR A 120 -23.10 1.15 5.97
C THR A 120 -22.61 0.17 7.04
N ALA A 121 -21.40 0.38 7.56
CA ALA A 121 -20.83 -0.46 8.61
C ALA A 121 -20.02 0.38 9.62
N VAL A 122 -20.41 0.33 10.89
CA VAL A 122 -19.63 0.93 11.97
C VAL A 122 -18.37 0.11 12.24
N LEU A 123 -17.23 0.77 12.44
CA LEU A 123 -15.93 0.10 12.57
C LEU A 123 -15.44 -0.03 14.02
N ASN A 124 -16.27 0.34 14.99
CA ASN A 124 -15.93 0.45 16.41
C ASN A 124 -15.49 -0.85 17.09
N LYS A 125 -15.79 -2.01 16.49
CA LYS A 125 -15.34 -3.33 16.98
C LYS A 125 -13.87 -3.63 16.66
N ILE A 126 -13.25 -2.85 15.77
CA ILE A 126 -11.84 -3.02 15.41
C ILE A 126 -10.99 -2.32 16.47
N SER A 127 -10.16 -3.08 17.19
CA SER A 127 -9.29 -2.58 18.26
C SER A 127 -7.80 -2.58 17.90
N THR A 128 -7.42 -3.26 16.82
CA THR A 128 -6.04 -3.32 16.30
C THR A 128 -6.04 -2.95 14.82
N ALA A 129 -4.88 -2.54 14.29
CA ALA A 129 -4.75 -2.24 12.87
C ALA A 129 -5.01 -3.49 12.03
N GLN A 130 -5.98 -3.44 11.12
CA GLN A 130 -6.39 -4.59 10.31
C GLN A 130 -6.73 -4.22 8.87
N LYS A 131 -6.40 -5.13 7.95
CA LYS A 131 -6.94 -5.16 6.59
C LYS A 131 -8.29 -5.89 6.63
N LEU A 132 -9.34 -5.25 6.09
CA LEU A 132 -10.66 -5.83 5.94
C LEU A 132 -10.96 -6.02 4.46
N THR A 133 -11.71 -7.07 4.13
CA THR A 133 -12.18 -7.34 2.77
C THR A 133 -13.70 -7.21 2.72
N LEU A 134 -14.18 -6.27 1.91
CA LEU A 134 -15.58 -6.18 1.51
C LEU A 134 -15.79 -7.07 0.29
N THR A 135 -16.70 -8.03 0.38
CA THR A 135 -17.12 -8.88 -0.74
C THR A 135 -18.58 -8.59 -1.07
N VAL A 136 -18.90 -8.49 -2.37
CA VAL A 136 -20.27 -8.42 -2.90
C VAL A 136 -20.47 -9.57 -3.87
N SER A 137 -21.58 -10.30 -3.75
CA SER A 137 -21.88 -11.50 -4.54
C SER A 137 -23.36 -11.56 -4.92
N ILE A 138 -23.66 -12.09 -6.11
CA ILE A 138 -25.04 -12.30 -6.58
C ILE A 138 -25.42 -13.77 -6.34
N ASP A 139 -26.48 -14.01 -5.56
CA ASP A 139 -26.98 -15.34 -5.22
C ASP A 139 -27.22 -16.20 -6.46
N SER A 140 -26.96 -17.50 -6.32
CA SER A 140 -27.15 -18.51 -7.38
C SER A 140 -26.35 -18.24 -8.67
N THR A 141 -25.27 -17.46 -8.58
CA THR A 141 -24.32 -17.21 -9.67
C THR A 141 -22.89 -17.29 -9.15
N ASN A 142 -21.91 -17.23 -10.06
CA ASN A 142 -20.49 -17.09 -9.72
C ASN A 142 -20.01 -15.63 -9.75
N TYR A 143 -20.91 -14.65 -9.88
CA TYR A 143 -20.54 -13.24 -9.98
C TYR A 143 -20.28 -12.65 -8.60
N SER A 144 -19.02 -12.32 -8.34
CA SER A 144 -18.57 -11.66 -7.13
C SER A 144 -17.46 -10.67 -7.41
N ASN A 145 -17.28 -9.71 -6.51
CA ASN A 145 -16.13 -8.82 -6.49
C ASN A 145 -15.76 -8.48 -5.04
N ASN A 146 -14.52 -8.06 -4.82
CA ASN A 146 -14.03 -7.73 -3.50
C ASN A 146 -13.08 -6.52 -3.51
N TRP A 147 -13.01 -5.84 -2.37
CA TRP A 147 -12.18 -4.65 -2.17
C TRP A 147 -11.60 -4.67 -0.75
N ASN A 148 -10.37 -4.19 -0.63
CA ASN A 148 -9.71 -4.06 0.66
C ASN A 148 -9.84 -2.63 1.19
N ILE A 149 -10.07 -2.53 2.50
CA ILE A 149 -9.95 -1.30 3.28
C ILE A 149 -9.06 -1.57 4.50
N TRP A 150 -8.42 -0.54 5.02
CA TRP A 150 -7.57 -0.62 6.19
C TRP A 150 -8.18 0.20 7.31
N VAL A 151 -8.29 -0.40 8.48
CA VAL A 151 -8.87 0.22 9.66
C VAL A 151 -7.83 0.27 10.76
N TYR A 152 -7.59 1.48 11.29
CA TYR A 152 -6.61 1.74 12.33
C TYR A 152 -7.30 2.18 13.63
N PRO A 153 -6.79 1.80 14.82
CA PRO A 153 -7.30 2.33 16.07
C PRO A 153 -7.10 3.86 16.13
N LYS A 154 -8.17 4.62 16.40
CA LYS A 154 -8.07 6.08 16.58
C LYS A 154 -7.14 6.44 17.74
N LYS A 155 -7.18 5.64 18.81
CA LYS A 155 -6.31 5.77 19.97
C LYS A 155 -5.30 4.63 19.97
N LEU A 156 -4.03 4.99 19.81
CA LEU A 156 -2.92 4.04 19.86
C LEU A 156 -2.43 3.87 21.29
N PRO A 157 -1.97 2.65 21.67
CA PRO A 157 -1.33 2.44 22.97
C PRO A 157 -0.13 3.37 23.14
N LYS A 158 0.14 3.77 24.40
CA LYS A 158 1.36 4.52 24.71
C LYS A 158 2.58 3.65 24.44
N ILE A 159 3.59 4.27 23.84
CA ILE A 159 4.92 3.69 23.63
C ILE A 159 5.79 4.20 24.77
N ASN A 160 6.33 3.29 25.57
CA ASN A 160 7.21 3.58 26.68
C ASN A 160 8.64 3.23 26.26
N SER A 161 9.13 3.89 25.20
CA SER A 161 10.45 3.63 24.65
C SER A 161 11.40 4.77 24.96
N GLU A 162 12.65 4.43 25.26
CA GLU A 162 13.76 5.39 25.33
C GLU A 162 14.29 5.80 23.94
N VAL A 163 13.61 5.36 22.87
CA VAL A 163 13.96 5.68 21.48
C VAL A 163 13.87 7.18 21.26
N VAL A 164 14.96 7.76 20.77
CA VAL A 164 15.00 9.16 20.36
C VAL A 164 14.34 9.27 18.99
N PHE A 165 13.11 9.78 18.94
CA PHE A 165 12.47 10.20 17.70
C PHE A 165 12.93 11.61 17.35
N THR A 166 13.58 11.79 16.20
CA THR A 166 14.03 13.11 15.75
C THR A 166 14.00 13.23 14.23
N THR A 167 13.91 14.47 13.77
CA THR A 167 13.92 14.83 12.34
C THR A 167 15.16 15.63 11.98
N ASP A 168 15.97 15.94 13.00
CA ASP A 168 17.23 16.67 12.90
C ASP A 168 18.42 15.71 12.91
N TYR A 169 19.31 15.89 11.95
CA TYR A 169 20.49 15.06 11.76
C TYR A 169 21.46 15.19 12.95
N THR A 170 21.71 16.41 13.45
CA THR A 170 22.68 16.66 14.52
C THR A 170 22.24 15.98 15.81
N THR A 171 20.97 16.11 16.15
CA THR A 171 20.33 15.44 17.29
C THR A 171 20.44 13.93 17.17
N ALA A 172 20.21 13.37 15.99
CA ALA A 172 20.34 11.93 15.75
C ALA A 172 21.77 11.45 15.97
N ILE A 173 22.77 12.11 15.39
CA ILE A 173 24.18 11.73 15.52
C ILE A 173 24.65 11.79 16.98
N ASN A 174 24.30 12.85 17.71
CA ASN A 174 24.69 12.98 19.12
C ASN A 174 24.13 11.81 19.95
N ALA A 175 22.84 11.51 19.78
CA ALA A 175 22.21 10.38 20.48
C ALA A 175 22.82 9.02 20.07
N LEU A 176 23.13 8.82 18.79
CA LEU A 176 23.79 7.60 18.30
C LEU A 176 25.20 7.43 18.89
N ASN A 177 25.95 8.52 19.05
CA ASN A 177 27.29 8.51 19.63
C ASN A 177 27.30 8.27 21.15
N GLU A 178 26.20 8.60 21.82
CA GLU A 178 25.92 8.20 23.22
C GLU A 178 25.48 6.74 23.36
N GLY A 179 25.30 6.01 22.24
CA GLY A 179 24.86 4.61 22.25
C GLY A 179 23.35 4.43 22.29
N ARG A 180 22.58 5.50 22.08
CA ARG A 180 21.12 5.45 22.14
C ARG A 180 20.52 4.86 20.85
N THR A 181 19.27 4.45 20.97
CA THR A 181 18.44 4.01 19.85
C THR A 181 17.69 5.20 19.26
N VAL A 182 17.76 5.38 17.94
CA VAL A 182 17.23 6.56 17.24
C VAL A 182 16.31 6.15 16.09
N LEU A 183 15.11 6.73 16.06
CA LEU A 183 14.25 6.78 14.87
C LEU A 183 14.44 8.14 14.20
N LEU A 184 15.18 8.17 13.11
CA LEU A 184 15.40 9.37 12.31
C LEU A 184 14.31 9.45 11.23
N ASN A 185 13.53 10.54 11.24
CA ASN A 185 12.49 10.82 10.24
C ASN A 185 12.65 12.23 9.66
N PRO A 186 13.66 12.46 8.81
CA PRO A 186 13.90 13.78 8.23
C PRO A 186 12.74 14.16 7.29
N GLY A 187 12.47 15.46 7.16
CA GLY A 187 11.48 15.94 6.18
C GLY A 187 11.86 15.52 4.76
N LYS A 188 10.88 15.12 3.94
CA LYS A 188 11.11 14.55 2.60
C LYS A 188 11.94 15.48 1.70
N GLU A 189 11.74 16.79 1.86
CA GLU A 189 12.46 17.84 1.16
C GLU A 189 13.95 17.85 1.50
N LYS A 190 14.34 17.42 2.71
CA LYS A 190 15.73 17.38 3.20
C LYS A 190 16.47 16.09 2.84
N ILE A 191 15.91 15.22 2.01
CA ILE A 191 16.52 13.92 1.69
C ILE A 191 17.09 13.95 0.27
N ASN A 192 18.33 13.51 0.11
CA ASN A 192 18.94 13.21 -1.19
C ASN A 192 18.37 11.90 -1.72
N GLY A 193 17.56 11.96 -2.77
CA GLY A 193 16.91 10.77 -3.31
C GLY A 193 15.96 11.08 -4.45
N VAL A 194 15.07 10.13 -4.69
CA VAL A 194 14.03 10.19 -5.72
C VAL A 194 12.71 10.55 -5.07
N GLU A 195 11.94 11.46 -5.67
CA GLU A 195 10.58 11.75 -5.18
C GLU A 195 9.75 10.47 -5.10
N GLY A 196 9.19 10.20 -3.92
CA GLY A 196 8.32 9.05 -3.71
C GLY A 196 6.99 9.21 -4.42
N LYS A 197 6.54 8.16 -5.10
CA LYS A 197 5.25 8.12 -5.79
C LYS A 197 4.56 6.78 -5.57
N PHE A 198 3.23 6.83 -5.51
CA PHE A 198 2.40 5.63 -5.44
C PHE A 198 2.22 4.99 -6.81
N VAL A 199 2.09 5.82 -7.85
CA VAL A 199 1.86 5.36 -9.22
C VAL A 199 3.16 4.90 -9.86
N GLN A 200 3.05 3.87 -10.68
CA GLN A 200 4.16 3.29 -11.43
C GLN A 200 4.54 4.15 -12.64
N VAL A 201 5.71 3.85 -13.20
CA VAL A 201 6.16 4.31 -14.52
C VAL A 201 5.08 4.06 -15.58
N PHE A 202 4.84 5.03 -16.45
CA PHE A 202 3.92 4.91 -17.57
C PHE A 202 4.68 4.49 -18.84
N TRP A 203 4.51 3.23 -19.26
CA TRP A 203 4.99 2.70 -20.54
C TRP A 203 6.51 2.65 -20.77
N SER A 204 7.21 3.78 -20.93
CA SER A 204 8.63 3.83 -21.27
C SER A 204 9.39 4.98 -20.61
N PRO A 205 10.28 4.70 -19.62
CA PRO A 205 11.20 5.70 -19.06
C PRO A 205 12.12 6.35 -20.10
N VAL A 206 12.39 5.65 -21.21
CA VAL A 206 13.27 6.13 -22.28
C VAL A 206 12.62 7.27 -23.06
N HIS A 207 11.34 7.13 -23.39
CA HIS A 207 10.58 8.15 -24.13
C HIS A 207 10.02 9.24 -23.22
N PHE A 208 9.85 8.96 -21.92
CA PHE A 208 9.29 9.88 -20.94
C PHE A 208 10.20 9.98 -19.70
N PRO A 209 11.32 10.71 -19.80
CA PRO A 209 12.36 10.72 -18.76
C PRO A 209 11.93 11.36 -17.43
N ASN A 210 10.86 12.17 -17.43
CA ASN A 210 10.35 12.89 -16.25
C ASN A 210 9.27 12.11 -15.48
N GLN A 211 9.26 10.79 -15.59
CA GLN A 211 8.26 9.93 -14.96
C GLN A 211 8.55 9.62 -13.48
N PRO A 212 7.54 9.11 -12.73
CA PRO A 212 7.77 8.44 -11.45
C PRO A 212 8.98 7.52 -11.49
N GLY A 213 9.87 7.63 -10.49
CA GLY A 213 11.06 6.79 -10.43
C GLY A 213 10.81 5.38 -9.91
N THR A 214 9.69 5.16 -9.21
CA THR A 214 9.40 3.91 -8.49
C THR A 214 8.35 3.06 -9.23
N MET A 215 8.47 1.74 -9.17
CA MET A 215 7.52 0.75 -9.70
C MET A 215 6.67 0.11 -8.59
N GLY A 216 6.81 0.57 -7.35
CA GLY A 216 6.11 0.05 -6.18
C GLY A 216 7.08 -0.32 -5.07
N LEU A 217 6.52 -0.89 -4.01
CA LEU A 217 7.21 -1.35 -2.82
C LEU A 217 7.36 -2.87 -2.89
N LEU A 218 8.50 -3.37 -2.42
CA LEU A 218 8.68 -4.78 -2.08
C LEU A 218 8.80 -4.88 -0.56
N ILE A 219 7.90 -5.63 0.04
CA ILE A 219 7.65 -5.64 1.48
C ILE A 219 7.76 -7.07 1.98
N ASN A 220 8.44 -7.27 3.10
CA ASN A 220 8.32 -8.51 3.86
C ASN A 220 7.27 -8.31 4.96
N PRO A 221 6.01 -8.76 4.80
CA PRO A 221 4.96 -8.55 5.79
C PRO A 221 5.24 -9.27 7.13
N ALA A 222 6.13 -10.26 7.15
CA ALA A 222 6.58 -10.94 8.37
C ALA A 222 7.67 -10.16 9.13
N HIS A 223 8.23 -9.08 8.56
CA HIS A 223 9.22 -8.26 9.26
C HIS A 223 8.59 -7.58 10.48
N SER A 224 9.27 -7.63 11.63
CA SER A 224 8.70 -7.16 12.91
C SER A 224 8.34 -5.66 12.91
N ALA A 225 9.01 -4.85 12.09
CA ALA A 225 8.64 -3.46 11.82
C ALA A 225 7.18 -3.26 11.35
N PHE A 226 6.56 -4.26 10.74
CA PHE A 226 5.19 -4.22 10.22
C PHE A 226 4.20 -5.04 11.07
N ALA A 227 4.61 -5.58 12.22
CA ALA A 227 3.76 -6.40 13.08
C ALA A 227 2.48 -5.66 13.55
N ASN A 228 2.52 -4.33 13.64
CA ASN A 228 1.38 -3.48 13.96
C ASN A 228 0.94 -2.63 12.76
N PHE A 229 1.31 -3.00 11.53
CA PHE A 229 0.96 -2.30 10.30
C PHE A 229 0.60 -3.33 9.21
N PRO A 230 -0.69 -3.72 9.09
CA PRO A 230 -1.10 -4.77 8.16
C PRO A 230 -0.78 -4.38 6.71
N THR A 231 0.05 -5.19 6.07
CA THR A 231 0.52 -4.96 4.71
C THR A 231 0.70 -6.28 3.97
N ASP A 232 0.62 -6.20 2.64
CA ASP A 232 0.95 -7.29 1.72
C ASP A 232 2.44 -7.18 1.31
N GLU A 233 2.89 -8.09 0.45
CA GLU A 233 4.26 -8.10 -0.10
C GLU A 233 4.52 -6.97 -1.11
N PHE A 234 3.46 -6.28 -1.54
CA PHE A 234 3.47 -5.25 -2.57
C PHE A 234 2.67 -4.00 -2.16
N THR A 235 2.85 -2.90 -2.88
CA THR A 235 2.10 -1.65 -2.67
C THR A 235 0.60 -1.85 -2.82
N ASN A 236 -0.16 -1.34 -1.86
CA ASN A 236 -1.61 -1.29 -1.91
C ASN A 236 -2.10 0.05 -1.31
N TRP A 237 -3.39 0.35 -1.38
CA TRP A 237 -3.93 1.70 -1.14
C TRP A 237 -3.58 2.34 0.20
N GLN A 238 -3.30 1.57 1.25
CA GLN A 238 -2.81 2.11 2.52
C GLN A 238 -1.48 2.86 2.37
N TRP A 239 -0.63 2.49 1.42
CA TRP A 239 0.66 3.13 1.18
C TRP A 239 0.55 4.46 0.40
N TRP A 240 -0.63 4.82 -0.11
CA TRP A 240 -0.82 6.03 -0.95
C TRP A 240 -0.29 7.31 -0.30
N ASP A 241 -0.72 7.59 0.92
CA ASP A 241 -0.33 8.79 1.66
C ASP A 241 1.18 8.81 1.96
N LEU A 242 1.72 7.67 2.41
CA LEU A 242 3.12 7.51 2.78
C LEU A 242 4.04 7.69 1.56
N CYS A 243 3.75 7.00 0.46
CA CYS A 243 4.54 7.12 -0.77
C CYS A 243 4.53 8.55 -1.31
N LYS A 244 3.37 9.23 -1.35
CA LYS A 244 3.27 10.62 -1.81
C LYS A 244 3.99 11.62 -0.91
N ASN A 245 4.16 11.29 0.36
CA ASN A 245 4.84 12.12 1.34
C ASN A 245 6.20 11.55 1.70
N SER A 246 6.98 11.16 0.69
CA SER A 246 8.30 10.58 0.90
C SER A 246 9.33 10.99 -0.15
N THR A 247 10.59 10.75 0.19
CA THR A 247 11.70 10.71 -0.77
C THR A 247 12.39 9.36 -0.61
N THR A 248 12.42 8.58 -1.68
CA THR A 248 13.04 7.25 -1.73
C THR A 248 14.57 7.40 -1.78
N LEU A 249 15.27 6.64 -0.93
CA LEU A 249 16.74 6.63 -0.88
C LEU A 249 17.32 5.89 -2.08
N VAL A 250 18.44 6.38 -2.60
CA VAL A 250 19.31 5.65 -3.53
C VAL A 250 20.50 5.11 -2.76
N LEU A 251 20.52 3.81 -2.51
CA LEU A 251 21.47 3.14 -1.63
C LEU A 251 22.84 2.92 -2.27
N ASP A 252 22.91 2.93 -3.61
CA ASP A 252 24.15 2.71 -4.38
C ASP A 252 25.27 3.70 -4.00
N SER A 253 24.92 4.93 -3.62
CA SER A 253 25.86 5.99 -3.22
C SER A 253 26.18 6.01 -1.71
N ILE A 254 25.44 5.24 -0.91
CA ILE A 254 25.51 5.20 0.56
C ILE A 254 26.30 3.97 1.02
N GLY A 255 26.35 2.90 0.22
CA GLY A 255 27.14 1.70 0.48
C GLY A 255 26.57 0.82 1.59
N ILE A 256 25.24 0.77 1.73
CA ILE A 256 24.58 -0.07 2.74
C ILE A 256 24.25 -1.45 2.18
N ASN A 257 24.43 -2.49 3.01
CA ASN A 257 24.12 -3.86 2.63
C ASN A 257 22.59 -4.03 2.45
N PRO A 258 22.11 -4.80 1.44
CA PRO A 258 20.68 -5.08 1.28
C PRO A 258 19.97 -5.64 2.51
N SER A 259 20.68 -6.33 3.41
CA SER A 259 20.14 -6.80 4.70
C SER A 259 19.71 -5.69 5.66
N ALA A 260 20.14 -4.45 5.45
CA ALA A 260 19.68 -3.28 6.20
C ALA A 260 18.29 -2.80 5.76
N ILE A 261 17.75 -3.29 4.65
CA ILE A 261 16.51 -2.78 4.05
C ILE A 261 15.31 -3.41 4.75
N VAL A 262 14.51 -2.56 5.38
CA VAL A 262 13.25 -2.94 6.01
C VAL A 262 12.08 -2.75 5.03
N LEU A 263 12.12 -1.68 4.23
CA LEU A 263 11.15 -1.40 3.18
C LEU A 263 11.86 -1.02 1.88
N ARG A 264 11.73 -1.87 0.86
CA ARG A 264 12.35 -1.68 -0.44
C ARG A 264 11.41 -0.93 -1.38
N ASP A 265 11.97 -0.01 -2.14
CA ASP A 265 11.32 0.60 -3.29
C ASP A 265 11.93 -0.02 -4.55
N ILE A 266 11.10 -0.45 -5.48
CA ILE A 266 11.56 -0.98 -6.76
C ILE A 266 11.76 0.19 -7.71
N ASP A 267 12.98 0.37 -8.22
CA ASP A 267 13.27 1.39 -9.20
C ASP A 267 12.69 1.01 -10.56
N ASN A 268 12.52 2.01 -11.41
CA ASN A 268 12.25 1.77 -12.82
C ASN A 268 13.34 0.85 -13.43
N PHE A 269 12.90 -0.09 -14.26
CA PHE A 269 13.74 -1.12 -14.87
C PHE A 269 14.90 -0.59 -15.71
N PHE A 270 14.86 0.66 -16.18
CA PHE A 270 15.93 1.28 -16.96
C PHE A 270 17.12 1.72 -16.09
N LYS A 271 16.87 2.26 -14.89
CA LYS A 271 17.94 2.69 -13.96
C LYS A 271 18.32 1.59 -12.96
N ASN A 272 17.35 0.80 -12.52
CA ASN A 272 17.51 -0.34 -11.61
C ASN A 272 18.39 -0.05 -10.38
N ARG A 273 18.24 1.14 -9.78
CA ARG A 273 18.98 1.54 -8.58
C ARG A 273 18.53 0.73 -7.38
N ASN A 274 19.45 0.47 -6.46
CA ASN A 274 19.09 -0.10 -5.16
C ASN A 274 18.42 0.97 -4.31
N MET A 275 17.12 0.81 -3.99
CA MET A 275 16.33 1.84 -3.32
C MET A 275 15.56 1.33 -2.10
N ALA A 276 15.33 2.23 -1.14
CA ALA A 276 14.57 1.94 0.06
C ALA A 276 13.96 3.20 0.68
N SER A 277 12.89 3.00 1.45
CA SER A 277 12.26 4.05 2.26
C SER A 277 12.44 3.82 3.76
N ILE A 278 12.79 2.60 4.17
CA ILE A 278 13.09 2.26 5.56
C ILE A 278 14.32 1.37 5.60
N ILE A 279 15.32 1.78 6.38
CA ILE A 279 16.54 1.01 6.62
C ILE A 279 16.89 0.99 8.11
N GLU A 280 17.57 -0.05 8.55
CA GLU A 280 18.14 -0.16 9.89
C GLU A 280 19.64 -0.41 9.88
N ALA A 281 20.37 0.21 10.81
CA ALA A 281 21.82 0.10 10.89
C ALA A 281 22.35 0.39 12.29
N LYS A 282 23.57 -0.07 12.57
CA LYS A 282 24.41 0.47 13.65
C LYS A 282 25.13 1.70 13.14
N VAL A 283 25.13 2.76 13.93
CA VAL A 283 25.85 4.01 13.63
C VAL A 283 26.53 4.47 14.91
N GLY A 284 27.85 4.65 14.86
CA GLY A 284 28.64 4.91 16.06
C GLY A 284 28.46 3.79 17.09
N LYS A 285 28.04 4.14 18.30
CA LYS A 285 27.73 3.20 19.38
C LYS A 285 26.25 2.79 19.43
N GLY A 286 25.40 3.47 18.66
CA GLY A 286 23.96 3.39 18.74
C GLY A 286 23.31 2.57 17.63
N LYS A 287 21.99 2.53 17.65
CA LYS A 287 21.15 1.83 16.67
C LYS A 287 20.22 2.83 15.99
N LEU A 288 20.20 2.80 14.66
CA LEU A 288 19.40 3.68 13.80
C LEU A 288 18.31 2.87 13.10
N LEU A 289 17.09 3.39 13.15
CA LEU A 289 16.07 3.13 12.14
C LEU A 289 15.81 4.46 11.41
N LEU A 290 15.99 4.46 10.09
CA LEU A 290 15.71 5.62 9.24
C LEU A 290 14.42 5.35 8.47
N CYS A 291 13.48 6.28 8.53
CA CYS A 291 12.26 6.28 7.72
C CYS A 291 12.19 7.58 6.93
N THR A 292 12.05 7.47 5.60
CA THR A 292 11.99 8.64 4.70
C THR A 292 10.58 9.02 4.27
N MET A 293 9.58 8.29 4.76
CA MET A 293 8.17 8.63 4.64
C MET A 293 7.77 9.57 5.77
N ASP A 294 6.98 10.59 5.50
CA ASP A 294 6.50 11.52 6.52
C ASP A 294 5.57 10.79 7.49
N ILE A 295 6.08 10.57 8.70
CA ILE A 295 5.35 9.98 9.81
C ILE A 295 5.32 10.92 11.03
N GLN A 296 5.41 12.25 10.79
CA GLN A 296 5.42 13.25 11.87
C GLN A 296 4.32 14.30 11.74
N HIS A 297 3.91 14.67 10.53
CA HIS A 297 2.99 15.78 10.30
C HIS A 297 1.54 15.30 10.19
N ASP A 298 0.61 16.10 10.74
CA ASP A 298 -0.84 15.93 10.62
C ASP A 298 -1.35 14.51 10.95
N LEU A 299 -0.74 13.85 11.94
CA LEU A 299 -1.03 12.45 12.28
C LEU A 299 -2.50 12.21 12.66
N GLU A 300 -3.19 13.22 13.18
CA GLU A 300 -4.64 13.15 13.46
C GLU A 300 -5.49 12.97 12.21
N LYS A 301 -5.01 13.43 11.05
CA LYS A 301 -5.66 13.32 9.74
C LYS A 301 -5.05 12.22 8.86
N ARG A 302 -3.89 11.68 9.26
CA ARG A 302 -3.11 10.68 8.51
C ARG A 302 -2.96 9.40 9.36
N PRO A 303 -4.04 8.61 9.51
CA PRO A 303 -4.04 7.43 10.39
C PRO A 303 -3.02 6.37 9.98
N VAL A 304 -2.74 6.23 8.67
CA VAL A 304 -1.69 5.35 8.17
C VAL A 304 -0.31 5.77 8.70
N ALA A 305 0.01 7.06 8.64
CA ALA A 305 1.29 7.59 9.11
C ALA A 305 1.43 7.43 10.63
N ALA A 306 0.35 7.70 11.37
CA ALA A 306 0.30 7.46 12.81
C ALA A 306 0.52 5.98 13.15
N GLN A 307 -0.13 5.07 12.42
CA GLN A 307 0.03 3.63 12.62
C GLN A 307 1.42 3.13 12.26
N LEU A 308 2.00 3.58 11.13
CA LEU A 308 3.35 3.19 10.75
C LEU A 308 4.35 3.66 11.79
N LYS A 309 4.27 4.92 12.25
CA LYS A 309 5.10 5.43 13.36
C LYS A 309 5.01 4.53 14.59
N TYR A 310 3.78 4.17 14.97
CA TYR A 310 3.56 3.29 16.11
C TYR A 310 4.21 1.92 15.91
N SER A 311 4.04 1.31 14.74
CA SER A 311 4.62 0.00 14.42
C SER A 311 6.15 0.02 14.45
N LEU A 312 6.78 1.06 13.88
CA LEU A 312 8.23 1.21 13.89
C LEU A 312 8.78 1.42 15.30
N LEU A 313 8.17 2.32 16.08
CA LEU A 313 8.59 2.57 17.46
C LEU A 313 8.39 1.32 18.33
N LYS A 314 7.29 0.57 18.14
CA LYS A 314 7.04 -0.67 18.87
C LYS A 314 8.08 -1.75 18.52
N TYR A 315 8.44 -1.87 17.24
CA TYR A 315 9.52 -2.75 16.82
C TYR A 315 10.85 -2.41 17.50
N MET A 316 11.16 -1.11 17.63
CA MET A 316 12.39 -0.63 18.27
C MET A 316 12.43 -0.82 19.80
N GLU A 317 11.29 -1.02 20.47
CA GLU A 317 11.23 -1.43 21.89
C GLU A 317 11.57 -2.91 22.09
N GLU A 318 11.31 -3.74 21.09
CA GLU A 318 11.49 -5.17 21.22
C GLU A 318 12.97 -5.55 21.09
N ASN A 319 13.38 -6.61 21.80
CA ASN A 319 14.71 -7.23 21.61
C ASN A 319 14.98 -7.67 20.16
N LYS A 320 13.94 -7.71 19.32
CA LYS A 320 14.03 -7.99 17.89
C LYS A 320 14.69 -6.87 17.09
N PHE A 321 14.70 -5.62 17.58
CA PHE A 321 15.44 -4.55 16.92
C PHE A 321 16.94 -4.67 17.19
N ASN A 322 17.61 -5.39 16.30
CA ASN A 322 19.03 -5.69 16.40
C ASN A 322 19.72 -5.54 15.03
N PRO A 323 19.88 -4.29 14.54
CA PRO A 323 20.51 -4.06 13.26
C PRO A 323 21.92 -4.63 13.24
N VAL A 324 22.29 -5.34 12.18
CA VAL A 324 23.61 -5.97 12.03
C VAL A 324 24.54 -5.21 11.09
N THR A 325 23.98 -4.41 10.19
CA THR A 325 24.73 -3.63 9.21
C THR A 325 25.27 -2.36 9.85
N ASN A 326 26.56 -2.07 9.65
CA ASN A 326 27.16 -0.81 10.07
C ASN A 326 27.00 0.25 8.97
N LEU A 327 26.57 1.45 9.35
CA LEU A 327 26.52 2.62 8.49
C LEU A 327 27.43 3.70 9.09
N ASN A 328 28.42 4.13 8.32
CA ASN A 328 29.33 5.21 8.74
C ASN A 328 28.57 6.55 8.79
N GLU A 329 28.87 7.39 9.77
CA GLU A 329 28.27 8.73 9.92
C GLU A 329 28.41 9.61 8.67
N ASN A 330 29.56 9.54 7.98
CA ASN A 330 29.77 10.27 6.72
C ASN A 330 28.81 9.79 5.63
N ASN A 331 28.46 8.50 5.61
CA ASN A 331 27.48 7.98 4.67
C ASN A 331 26.05 8.34 5.07
N LEU A 332 25.74 8.38 6.38
CA LEU A 332 24.46 8.90 6.87
C LEU A 332 24.30 10.39 6.51
N LYS A 333 25.36 11.18 6.59
CA LYS A 333 25.36 12.60 6.18
C LYS A 333 24.99 12.79 4.71
N LYS A 334 25.42 11.89 3.83
CA LYS A 334 25.07 11.93 2.39
C LYS A 334 23.57 11.76 2.14
N ILE A 335 22.81 11.20 3.08
CA ILE A 335 21.36 11.04 2.95
C ILE A 335 20.63 12.37 3.06
N ILE A 336 21.17 13.34 3.80
CA ILE A 336 20.51 14.61 4.09
C ILE A 336 21.03 15.70 3.14
N LYS A 337 20.12 16.49 2.56
CA LYS A 337 20.43 17.72 1.81
C LYS A 337 20.99 18.75 2.77
N GLN A 338 22.06 19.42 2.34
CA GLN A 338 22.65 20.54 3.06
C GLN A 338 21.79 21.79 2.92
#